data_AF-A0A9E1II75-F1
#
_entry.id   AF-A0A9E1II75-F1
#
_cell.length_a   1.000
_cell.length_b   1.000
_cell.length_c   1.000
_cell.angle_alpha   90.00
_cell.angle_beta   90.00
_cell.angle_gamma   90.00
#
_symmetry.space_group_name_H-M   'P 1'
#
loop_
_entity.id
_entity.type
_entity.pdbx_description
1 polymer ?
#
loop_
_entity_poly.entity_id
_entity_poly.type
_entity_poly.pdbx_seq_one_letter_code
_entity_poly.pdbx_strand_id
1 'polypeptide(L)'
;ALPIADTSALPSLDGLSNITTVEYLYVVGNAALTSLNGLASLTSVGRDLGITDNSALTSLDGLSKITSVDGDLYILRNTALTSLDGLSNITSVGEDLDIVGNAALTNLDGLSSVTSVDSVYIYNNPNLCQSEVDAFVAGVTVSGSVTTTGNDDGC
;
A
#
# COMPACT_ATOMS: atom_id res chain seq x y z
N ALA A 1 -5.36 2.93 17.13
CA ALA A 1 -4.49 3.37 16.03
C ALA A 1 -3.05 3.05 16.39
N LEU A 2 -2.26 2.54 15.44
CA LEU A 2 -0.82 2.32 15.55
C LEU A 2 -0.09 3.31 14.61
N PRO A 3 0.12 4.57 15.04
CA PRO A 3 0.90 5.53 14.28
C PRO A 3 2.40 5.26 14.45
N ILE A 4 3.09 5.12 13.32
CA ILE A 4 4.54 4.95 13.21
C ILE A 4 5.04 6.13 12.38
N ALA A 5 5.44 7.20 13.05
CA ALA A 5 5.84 8.44 12.39
C ALA A 5 7.12 9.03 12.99
N ASP A 6 7.90 9.70 12.15
CA ASP A 6 9.18 10.33 12.48
C ASP A 6 10.10 9.40 13.28
N THR A 7 10.25 8.16 12.79
CA THR A 7 11.12 7.16 13.39
C THR A 7 12.58 7.32 12.97
N SER A 8 13.03 8.56 12.77
CA SER A 8 14.37 8.93 12.29
C SER A 8 15.54 8.34 13.11
N ALA A 9 15.25 7.79 14.30
CA ALA A 9 16.20 7.08 15.17
C ALA A 9 15.89 5.58 15.40
N LEU A 10 14.81 5.00 14.85
CA LEU A 10 14.49 3.57 14.99
C LEU A 10 15.00 2.78 13.78
N PRO A 11 15.99 1.88 13.96
CA PRO A 11 16.50 1.06 12.87
C PRO A 11 15.52 -0.04 12.42
N SER A 12 14.52 -0.39 13.25
CA SER A 12 13.55 -1.42 12.92
C SER A 12 12.24 -1.28 13.71
N LEU A 13 11.24 -2.05 13.29
CA LEU A 13 9.93 -2.19 13.94
C LEU A 13 9.80 -3.46 14.79
N ASP A 14 10.89 -4.17 15.06
CA ASP A 14 10.86 -5.54 15.61
C ASP A 14 10.12 -5.65 16.95
N GLY A 15 10.06 -4.56 17.72
CA GLY A 15 9.28 -4.48 18.96
C GLY A 15 7.76 -4.63 18.77
N LEU A 16 7.26 -4.59 17.54
CA LEU A 16 5.84 -4.69 17.19
C LEU A 16 5.40 -6.12 16.80
N SER A 17 6.31 -7.10 16.86
CA SER A 17 6.08 -8.46 16.34
C SER A 17 4.96 -9.25 17.02
N ASN A 18 4.42 -8.76 18.15
CA ASN A 18 3.33 -9.39 18.87
C ASN A 18 1.95 -8.77 18.56
N ILE A 19 1.90 -7.69 17.78
CA ILE A 19 0.65 -7.06 17.38
C ILE A 19 0.05 -7.84 16.21
N THR A 20 -1.15 -8.36 16.41
CA THR A 20 -1.86 -9.17 15.40
C THR A 20 -3.03 -8.42 14.76
N THR A 21 -3.62 -7.45 15.44
CA THR A 21 -4.73 -6.65 14.91
C THR A 21 -4.60 -5.19 15.35
N VAL A 22 -5.05 -4.28 14.50
CA VAL A 22 -5.19 -2.85 14.79
C VAL A 22 -6.43 -2.29 14.12
N GLU A 23 -7.00 -1.22 14.67
CA GLU A 23 -8.05 -0.45 13.97
C GLU A 23 -7.45 0.39 12.83
N TYR A 24 -6.32 1.03 13.07
CA TYR A 24 -5.65 1.89 12.08
C TYR A 24 -4.16 1.58 12.09
N LEU A 25 -3.56 1.49 10.91
CA LEU A 25 -2.11 1.39 10.72
C LEU A 25 -1.63 2.57 9.87
N TYR A 26 -0.81 3.45 10.43
CA TYR A 26 -0.21 4.55 9.67
C TYR A 26 1.31 4.54 9.83
N VAL A 27 2.03 4.31 8.73
CA VAL A 27 3.49 4.39 8.66
C VAL A 27 3.86 5.61 7.82
N VAL A 28 4.22 6.72 8.48
CA VAL A 28 4.29 8.04 7.83
C VAL A 28 5.60 8.75 8.09
N GLY A 29 6.29 9.21 7.03
CA GLY A 29 7.41 10.13 7.16
C GLY A 29 8.69 9.52 7.74
N ASN A 30 8.92 8.22 7.54
CA ASN A 30 10.10 7.54 8.09
C ASN A 30 11.18 7.41 7.00
N ALA A 31 11.96 8.47 6.80
CA ALA A 31 12.93 8.59 5.71
C ALA A 31 14.06 7.52 5.72
N ALA A 32 14.31 6.88 6.87
CA ALA A 32 15.33 5.83 7.02
C ALA A 32 14.75 4.40 7.07
N LEU A 33 13.43 4.25 7.13
CA LEU A 33 12.78 2.95 7.27
C LEU A 33 12.80 2.20 5.93
N THR A 34 13.48 1.05 5.90
CA THR A 34 13.65 0.25 4.67
C THR A 34 12.74 -0.97 4.60
N SER A 35 12.14 -1.41 5.73
CA SER A 35 11.25 -2.57 5.78
C SER A 35 10.17 -2.47 6.85
N LEU A 36 9.11 -3.27 6.69
CA LEU A 36 8.00 -3.39 7.65
C LEU A 36 8.03 -4.70 8.44
N ASN A 37 9.14 -5.44 8.46
CA ASN A 37 9.18 -6.82 8.98
C ASN A 37 8.71 -6.99 10.43
N GLY A 38 8.82 -5.94 11.26
CA GLY A 38 8.27 -5.94 12.61
C GLY A 38 6.74 -6.05 12.68
N LEU A 39 6.04 -5.86 11.56
CA LEU A 39 4.59 -5.99 11.42
C LEU A 39 4.15 -7.37 10.89
N ALA A 40 5.07 -8.33 10.68
CA ALA A 40 4.80 -9.62 10.05
C ALA A 40 3.82 -10.56 10.79
N SER A 41 3.34 -10.14 11.97
CA SER A 41 2.29 -10.84 12.73
C SER A 41 0.91 -10.24 12.53
N LEU A 42 0.80 -9.07 11.88
CA LEU A 42 -0.47 -8.37 11.68
C LEU A 42 -1.32 -9.09 10.63
N THR A 43 -2.55 -9.45 11.00
CA THR A 43 -3.49 -10.19 10.16
C THR A 43 -4.69 -9.37 9.71
N SER A 44 -5.00 -8.26 10.40
CA SER A 44 -6.11 -7.39 10.01
C SER A 44 -5.91 -5.93 10.41
N VAL A 45 -6.46 -5.04 9.58
CA VAL A 45 -6.64 -3.61 9.86
C VAL A 45 -8.12 -3.29 9.74
N GLY A 46 -8.77 -2.97 10.86
CA GLY A 46 -10.23 -2.80 10.92
C GLY A 46 -10.77 -1.51 10.31
N ARG A 47 -9.88 -0.62 9.86
CA ARG A 47 -10.17 0.66 9.17
C ARG A 47 -9.01 0.93 8.21
N ASP A 48 -8.34 2.07 8.32
CA ASP A 48 -7.40 2.53 7.30
C ASP A 48 -6.00 1.94 7.49
N LEU A 49 -5.37 1.60 6.36
CA LEU A 49 -3.96 1.28 6.24
C LEU A 49 -3.29 2.34 5.37
N GLY A 50 -2.38 3.12 5.96
CA GLY A 50 -1.62 4.14 5.23
C GLY A 50 -0.12 3.99 5.36
N ILE A 51 0.58 3.85 4.24
CA ILE A 51 2.03 3.86 4.12
C ILE A 51 2.42 5.08 3.28
N THR A 52 2.94 6.13 3.91
CA THR A 52 3.09 7.44 3.28
C THR A 52 4.46 8.07 3.56
N ASP A 53 5.09 8.67 2.55
CA ASP A 53 6.34 9.45 2.71
C ASP A 53 7.51 8.68 3.37
N ASN A 54 7.64 7.38 3.11
CA ASN A 54 8.80 6.57 3.56
C ASN A 54 9.77 6.38 2.39
N SER A 55 10.59 7.39 2.12
CA SER A 55 11.40 7.49 0.89
C SER A 55 12.44 6.38 0.69
N ALA A 56 12.86 5.69 1.75
CA ALA A 56 13.80 4.56 1.70
C ALA A 56 13.11 3.19 1.75
N LEU A 57 11.78 3.12 1.88
CA LEU A 57 11.03 1.87 1.98
C LEU A 57 10.98 1.19 0.61
N THR A 58 11.52 -0.02 0.50
CA THR A 58 11.60 -0.74 -0.78
C THR A 58 10.58 -1.88 -0.92
N SER A 59 9.98 -2.32 0.19
CA SER A 59 9.07 -3.47 0.20
C SER A 59 8.01 -3.35 1.32
N LEU A 60 6.85 -3.97 1.08
CA LEU A 60 5.74 -4.11 2.02
C LEU A 60 5.66 -5.51 2.67
N ASP A 61 6.65 -6.39 2.51
CA ASP A 61 6.59 -7.82 2.90
C ASP A 61 6.12 -8.07 4.35
N GLY A 62 6.37 -7.15 5.26
CA GLY A 62 5.87 -7.21 6.63
C GLY A 62 4.34 -7.19 6.76
N LEU A 63 3.60 -6.89 5.69
CA LEU A 63 2.14 -6.83 5.65
C LEU A 63 1.49 -8.09 5.05
N SER A 64 2.29 -9.09 4.67
CA SER A 64 1.85 -10.24 3.86
C SER A 64 0.77 -11.12 4.50
N LYS A 65 0.41 -10.92 5.77
CA LYS A 65 -0.65 -11.69 6.45
C LYS A 65 -1.97 -10.93 6.55
N ILE A 66 -2.01 -9.66 6.14
CA ILE A 66 -3.24 -8.87 6.17
C ILE A 66 -4.16 -9.36 5.05
N THR A 67 -5.40 -9.70 5.41
CA THR A 67 -6.39 -10.21 4.44
C THR A 67 -7.48 -9.20 4.10
N SER A 68 -7.70 -8.19 4.95
CA SER A 68 -8.69 -7.14 4.73
C SER A 68 -8.23 -5.80 5.30
N VAL A 69 -8.68 -4.73 4.64
CA VAL A 69 -8.64 -3.34 5.09
C VAL A 69 -10.07 -2.84 4.95
N ASP A 70 -10.75 -2.63 6.09
CA ASP A 70 -12.18 -2.31 6.07
C ASP A 70 -12.45 -0.83 5.75
N GLY A 71 -11.42 0.02 5.78
CA GLY A 71 -11.46 1.42 5.35
C GLY A 71 -10.59 1.65 4.11
N ASP A 72 -9.85 2.76 4.13
CA ASP A 72 -8.99 3.17 3.01
C ASP A 72 -7.62 2.47 3.00
N LEU A 73 -7.09 2.24 1.80
CA LEU A 73 -5.71 1.79 1.58
C LEU A 73 -4.90 2.87 0.85
N TYR A 74 -3.97 3.50 1.58
CA TYR A 74 -3.11 4.56 1.07
C TYR A 74 -1.66 4.10 0.92
N ILE A 75 -1.13 4.06 -0.31
CA ILE A 75 0.29 3.84 -0.60
C ILE A 75 0.82 5.08 -1.34
N LEU A 76 1.36 6.04 -0.59
CA LEU A 76 1.62 7.39 -1.11
C LEU A 76 3.08 7.79 -0.96
N ARG A 77 3.70 8.29 -2.05
CA ARG A 77 5.03 8.94 -2.03
C ARG A 77 6.14 8.08 -1.39
N ASN A 78 6.09 6.76 -1.54
CA ASN A 78 7.18 5.87 -1.14
C ASN A 78 8.11 5.66 -2.34
N THR A 79 8.97 6.66 -2.60
CA THR A 79 9.69 6.78 -3.88
C THR A 79 10.62 5.63 -4.23
N ALA A 80 11.07 4.83 -3.24
CA ALA A 80 11.91 3.65 -3.45
C ALA A 80 11.14 2.33 -3.49
N LEU A 81 9.82 2.36 -3.29
CA LEU A 81 8.98 1.16 -3.26
C LEU A 81 8.84 0.60 -4.67
N THR A 82 9.30 -0.64 -4.88
CA THR A 82 9.31 -1.27 -6.21
C THR A 82 8.17 -2.25 -6.44
N SER A 83 7.54 -2.75 -5.37
CA SER A 83 6.51 -3.78 -5.45
C SER A 83 5.48 -3.64 -4.33
N LEU A 84 4.27 -4.15 -4.58
CA LEU A 84 3.17 -4.27 -3.63
C LEU A 84 2.98 -5.71 -3.11
N ASP A 85 3.90 -6.65 -3.36
CA ASP A 85 3.73 -8.09 -3.06
C ASP A 85 3.30 -8.39 -1.61
N GLY A 86 3.72 -7.55 -0.66
CA GLY A 86 3.28 -7.64 0.74
C GLY A 86 1.77 -7.45 0.94
N LEU A 87 1.01 -7.07 -0.07
CA LEU A 87 -0.44 -6.87 -0.05
C LEU A 87 -1.22 -8.01 -0.74
N SER A 88 -0.54 -9.05 -1.24
CA SER A 88 -1.12 -10.08 -2.12
C SER A 88 -2.29 -10.87 -1.53
N ASN A 89 -2.46 -10.83 -0.20
CA ASN A 89 -3.54 -11.52 0.50
C ASN A 89 -4.76 -10.63 0.80
N ILE A 90 -4.70 -9.34 0.51
CA ILE A 90 -5.84 -8.43 0.67
C ILE A 90 -6.88 -8.73 -0.41
N THR A 91 -8.08 -9.11 0.00
CA THR A 91 -9.17 -9.42 -0.93
C THR A 91 -10.17 -8.28 -1.13
N SER A 92 -10.21 -7.34 -0.19
CA SER A 92 -11.13 -6.21 -0.22
C SER A 92 -10.53 -4.98 0.46
N VAL A 93 -10.78 -3.81 -0.15
CA VAL A 93 -10.62 -2.48 0.44
C VAL A 93 -12.03 -1.91 0.60
N GLY A 94 -12.39 -1.50 1.81
CA GLY A 94 -13.77 -1.10 2.11
C GLY A 94 -14.16 0.26 1.51
N GLU A 95 -13.20 1.17 1.41
CA GLU A 95 -13.38 2.52 0.88
C GLU A 95 -12.41 2.77 -0.30
N ASP A 96 -11.52 3.75 -0.21
CA ASP A 96 -10.69 4.19 -1.33
C ASP A 96 -9.35 3.43 -1.40
N LEU A 97 -8.91 3.14 -2.63
CA LEU A 97 -7.56 2.66 -2.94
C LEU A 97 -6.76 3.78 -3.61
N ASP A 98 -5.76 4.28 -2.90
CA ASP A 98 -4.86 5.32 -3.40
C ASP A 98 -3.42 4.79 -3.54
N ILE A 99 -2.92 4.76 -4.77
CA ILE A 99 -1.53 4.48 -5.10
C ILE A 99 -0.97 5.67 -5.85
N VAL A 100 -0.25 6.53 -5.15
CA VAL A 100 0.11 7.85 -5.69
C VAL A 100 1.57 8.19 -5.45
N GLY A 101 2.29 8.60 -6.50
CA GLY A 101 3.64 9.15 -6.34
C GLY A 101 4.70 8.12 -5.97
N ASN A 102 4.50 6.83 -6.26
CA ASN A 102 5.48 5.77 -6.00
C ASN A 102 6.37 5.61 -7.24
N ALA A 103 7.36 6.48 -7.36
CA ALA A 103 8.18 6.62 -8.58
C ALA A 103 8.89 5.34 -9.04
N ALA A 104 9.24 4.43 -8.13
CA ALA A 104 9.92 3.18 -8.45
C ALA A 104 8.99 1.98 -8.66
N LEU A 105 7.67 2.13 -8.43
CA LEU A 105 6.71 1.04 -8.53
C LEU A 105 6.49 0.67 -9.99
N THR A 106 6.59 -0.62 -10.31
CA THR A 106 6.54 -1.09 -11.71
C THR A 106 5.30 -1.89 -12.07
N ASN A 107 4.59 -2.46 -11.09
CA ASN A 107 3.37 -3.26 -11.34
C ASN A 107 2.39 -3.20 -10.17
N LEU A 108 1.22 -3.82 -10.35
CA LEU A 108 0.16 -3.98 -9.34
C LEU A 108 -0.09 -5.46 -8.96
N ASP A 109 0.86 -6.37 -9.19
CA ASP A 109 0.64 -7.81 -8.99
C ASP A 109 0.24 -8.15 -7.54
N GLY A 110 0.79 -7.40 -6.59
CA GLY A 110 0.43 -7.49 -5.16
C GLY A 110 -1.03 -7.13 -4.83
N LEU A 111 -1.81 -6.63 -5.79
CA LEU A 111 -3.25 -6.36 -5.64
C LEU A 111 -4.14 -7.35 -6.40
N SER A 112 -3.58 -8.39 -7.00
CA SER A 112 -4.32 -9.37 -7.82
C SER A 112 -5.47 -10.09 -7.11
N SER A 113 -5.47 -10.12 -5.76
CA SER A 113 -6.54 -10.70 -4.95
C SER A 113 -7.69 -9.74 -4.64
N VAL A 114 -7.52 -8.43 -4.87
CA VAL A 114 -8.56 -7.43 -4.60
C VAL A 114 -9.68 -7.58 -5.61
N THR A 115 -10.91 -7.79 -5.14
CA THR A 115 -12.08 -7.97 -6.01
C THR A 115 -13.06 -6.80 -6.00
N SER A 116 -13.00 -5.96 -4.97
CA SER A 116 -13.91 -4.83 -4.78
C SER A 116 -13.22 -3.68 -4.03
N VAL A 117 -13.57 -2.46 -4.43
CA VAL A 117 -13.16 -1.18 -3.85
C VAL A 117 -14.24 -0.13 -4.11
N ASP A 118 -14.36 0.91 -3.29
CA ASP A 118 -15.27 2.01 -3.62
C ASP A 118 -14.68 2.87 -4.73
N SER A 119 -13.62 3.64 -4.46
CA SER A 119 -12.93 4.44 -5.49
C SER A 119 -11.47 4.02 -5.70
N VAL A 120 -10.95 4.27 -6.91
CA VAL A 120 -9.58 3.97 -7.31
C VAL A 120 -8.86 5.23 -7.76
N TYR A 121 -7.75 5.55 -7.10
CA TYR A 121 -6.88 6.67 -7.43
C TYR A 121 -5.44 6.17 -7.61
N ILE A 122 -5.05 5.88 -8.86
CA ILE A 122 -3.72 5.36 -9.20
C ILE A 122 -3.04 6.34 -10.16
N TYR A 123 -2.33 7.33 -9.63
CA TYR A 123 -1.78 8.41 -10.47
C TYR A 123 -0.38 8.86 -10.05
N ASN A 124 0.34 9.47 -10.98
CA ASN A 124 1.72 9.92 -10.77
C ASN A 124 2.69 8.79 -10.34
N ASN A 125 2.55 7.58 -10.89
CA ASN A 125 3.51 6.49 -10.72
C ASN A 125 4.27 6.27 -12.06
N PRO A 126 5.30 7.08 -12.36
CA PRO A 126 5.89 7.20 -13.70
C PRO A 126 6.57 5.94 -14.26
N ASN A 127 6.79 4.90 -13.47
CA ASN A 127 7.33 3.61 -13.91
C ASN A 127 6.28 2.48 -13.90
N LEU A 128 5.05 2.78 -13.46
CA LEU A 128 3.97 1.81 -13.39
C LEU A 128 3.24 1.81 -14.73
N CYS A 129 3.15 0.65 -15.37
CA CYS A 129 2.59 0.57 -16.71
C CYS A 129 1.10 0.93 -16.75
N GLN A 130 0.69 1.90 -17.58
CA GLN A 130 -0.71 2.34 -17.66
C GLN A 130 -1.64 1.20 -18.08
N SER A 131 -1.20 0.32 -18.99
CA SER A 131 -2.01 -0.83 -19.41
C SER A 131 -2.25 -1.86 -18.28
N GLU A 132 -1.32 -1.97 -17.32
CA GLU A 132 -1.51 -2.78 -16.11
C GLU A 132 -2.51 -2.12 -15.15
N VAL A 133 -2.46 -0.79 -15.01
CA VAL A 133 -3.46 -0.03 -14.23
C VAL A 133 -4.86 -0.20 -14.81
N ASP A 134 -5.00 -0.07 -16.13
CA ASP A 134 -6.27 -0.25 -16.82
C ASP A 134 -6.80 -1.69 -16.67
N ALA A 135 -5.92 -2.69 -16.76
CA ALA A 135 -6.27 -4.09 -16.57
C ALA A 135 -6.74 -4.37 -15.13
N PHE A 136 -6.08 -3.79 -14.14
CA PHE A 136 -6.52 -3.86 -12.75
C PHE A 136 -7.91 -3.26 -12.56
N VAL A 137 -8.13 -2.02 -13.01
CA VAL A 137 -9.45 -1.36 -12.89
C VAL A 137 -10.55 -2.14 -13.60
N ALA A 138 -10.27 -2.72 -14.78
CA ALA A 138 -11.23 -3.55 -15.49
C ALA A 138 -11.54 -4.88 -14.78
N GLY A 139 -10.63 -5.37 -13.93
CA GLY A 139 -10.76 -6.62 -13.19
C GLY A 139 -11.42 -6.49 -11.81
N VAL A 140 -11.61 -5.27 -11.31
CA VAL A 140 -12.13 -5.00 -9.96
C VAL A 140 -13.52 -4.36 -10.05
N THR A 141 -14.40 -4.69 -9.10
CA THR A 141 -15.67 -3.96 -8.94
C THR A 141 -15.39 -2.62 -8.28
N VAL A 142 -15.65 -1.52 -9.00
CA VAL A 142 -15.51 -0.14 -8.52
C VAL A 142 -16.89 0.51 -8.46
N SER A 143 -17.26 1.06 -7.30
CA SER A 143 -18.59 1.66 -7.06
C SER A 143 -18.60 3.19 -7.14
N GLY A 144 -17.45 3.80 -6.86
CA GLY A 144 -17.19 5.22 -6.81
C GLY A 144 -16.35 5.71 -7.98
N SER A 145 -15.38 6.59 -7.70
CA SER A 145 -14.62 7.30 -8.73
C SER A 145 -13.40 6.51 -9.19
N VAL A 146 -12.95 6.77 -10.42
CA VAL A 146 -11.70 6.22 -10.98
C VAL A 146 -10.85 7.37 -11.52
N THR A 147 -9.61 7.48 -11.05
CA THR A 147 -8.59 8.39 -11.59
C THR A 147 -7.27 7.65 -11.74
N THR A 148 -6.80 7.49 -12.97
CA THR A 148 -5.63 6.63 -13.27
C THR A 148 -4.55 7.32 -14.11
N THR A 149 -4.31 8.62 -13.95
CA THR A 149 -3.48 9.41 -14.88
C THR A 149 -2.01 9.54 -14.46
N GLY A 150 -1.11 9.87 -15.40
CA GLY A 150 0.29 10.15 -15.06
C GLY A 150 1.08 8.94 -14.58
N ASN A 151 0.67 7.73 -15.01
CA ASN A 151 1.51 6.54 -14.95
C ASN A 151 2.30 6.40 -16.27
N ASP A 152 3.02 5.29 -16.48
CA ASP A 152 3.83 5.07 -17.68
C ASP A 152 2.96 4.68 -18.90
N ASP A 153 2.72 5.63 -19.79
CA ASP A 153 2.03 5.39 -21.08
C ASP A 153 2.95 4.77 -22.15
N GLY A 154 4.26 4.63 -21.87
CA GLY A 154 5.29 4.19 -22.82
C GLY A 154 5.64 2.70 -22.78
N CYS A 155 5.04 1.97 -21.84
CA CYS A 155 4.93 0.52 -21.84
C CYS A 155 3.76 0.07 -22.76
#